data_AF-A0A2M7Z4G8-F1
#
_entry.id   AF-A0A2M7Z4G8-F1
#
_cell.length_a   1.000
_cell.length_b   1.000
_cell.length_c   1.000
_cell.angle_alpha   90.00
_cell.angle_beta   90.00
_cell.angle_gamma   90.00
#
_symmetry.space_group_name_H-M   'P 1'
#
loop_
_entity.id
_entity.type
_entity.pdbx_description
1 polymer ?
#
loop_
_entity_poly.entity_id
_entity_poly.type
_entity_poly.pdbx_seq_one_letter_code
_entity_poly.pdbx_strand_id
1 'polypeptide(L)'
;MGAVQQEKNIELKTYTYYEPDILQIENIYSPTEIKTNKKNGKKRETGEYNLEYHLKITSPEMQKMVNLLRLKILELLDVKENFGKSGIFYRTIKGLEKSFARLEFRKKWVWLLIREPYYKSDIKKIVKDVTSNEWGYKGMIKFTPDSDVNYIFNLVKQSYESTL
;
A
#
# COMPACT_ATOMS: atom_id res chain seq x y z
N MET A 1 56.65 -21.58 -7.90
CA MET A 1 55.19 -21.83 -7.82
C MET A 1 54.60 -20.74 -6.93
N GLY A 2 53.92 -19.76 -7.51
CA GLY A 2 53.27 -18.67 -6.76
C GLY A 2 51.77 -18.89 -6.74
N ALA A 3 51.16 -18.88 -5.56
CA ALA A 3 49.71 -18.96 -5.40
C ALA A 3 49.09 -17.58 -5.74
N VAL A 4 48.16 -17.54 -6.70
CA VAL A 4 47.35 -16.36 -6.99
C VAL A 4 46.06 -16.49 -6.18
N GLN A 5 45.87 -15.59 -5.22
CA GLN A 5 44.63 -15.49 -4.47
C GLN A 5 43.60 -14.73 -5.32
N GLN A 6 42.58 -15.43 -5.81
CA GLN A 6 41.46 -14.79 -6.50
C GLN A 6 40.54 -14.13 -5.48
N GLU A 7 40.52 -12.81 -5.48
CA GLU A 7 39.53 -12.04 -4.73
C GLU A 7 38.15 -12.21 -5.38
N LYS A 8 37.22 -12.85 -4.65
CA LYS A 8 35.80 -12.87 -5.01
C LYS A 8 35.16 -11.57 -4.50
N ASN A 9 34.29 -10.99 -5.33
CA ASN A 9 33.50 -9.77 -5.12
C ASN A 9 34.10 -8.47 -5.69
N ILE A 10 34.54 -8.50 -6.95
CA ILE A 10 34.84 -7.28 -7.71
C ILE A 10 33.59 -6.89 -8.51
N GLU A 11 32.93 -5.80 -8.15
CA GLU A 11 31.86 -5.19 -8.95
C GLU A 11 32.46 -4.12 -9.87
N LEU A 12 32.36 -4.29 -11.19
CA LEU A 12 32.66 -3.23 -12.16
C LEU A 12 31.40 -2.41 -12.45
N LYS A 13 31.50 -1.09 -12.32
CA LYS A 13 30.43 -0.14 -12.67
C LYS A 13 30.97 0.89 -13.67
N THR A 14 30.27 1.06 -14.78
CA THR A 14 30.50 2.13 -15.75
C THR A 14 29.47 3.23 -15.54
N TYR A 15 29.95 4.48 -15.50
CA TYR A 15 29.10 5.66 -15.34
C TYR A 15 28.98 6.37 -16.69
N THR A 16 27.75 6.57 -17.15
CA THR A 16 27.48 7.44 -18.31
C THR A 16 26.61 8.58 -17.84
N TYR A 17 27.12 9.80 -18.00
CA TYR A 17 26.49 11.03 -17.52
C TYR A 17 25.61 11.62 -18.63
N TYR A 18 24.31 11.71 -18.38
CA TYR A 18 23.38 12.52 -19.16
C TYR A 18 22.80 13.58 -18.19
N GLU A 19 22.57 14.80 -18.68
CA GLU A 19 22.07 16.02 -18.01
C GLU A 19 21.27 15.91 -16.68
N PRO A 20 21.25 16.96 -15.85
CA PRO A 20 21.65 16.92 -14.44
C PRO A 20 20.68 16.31 -13.41
N ASP A 21 19.76 15.41 -13.77
CA ASP A 21 18.81 14.87 -12.76
C ASP A 21 18.36 13.40 -12.94
N ILE A 22 18.98 12.61 -13.82
CA ILE A 22 18.61 11.18 -13.95
C ILE A 22 19.85 10.28 -14.00
N LEU A 23 20.02 9.47 -12.96
CA LEU A 23 21.01 8.39 -12.89
C LEU A 23 20.32 7.05 -13.18
N GLN A 24 20.72 6.40 -14.28
CA GLN A 24 20.30 5.02 -14.62
C GLN A 24 21.46 4.05 -14.37
N ILE A 25 21.20 2.99 -13.61
CA ILE A 25 22.18 1.94 -13.29
C ILE A 25 21.68 0.63 -13.89
N GLU A 26 22.50 -0.02 -14.70
CA GLU A 26 22.22 -1.36 -15.25
C GLU A 26 23.30 -2.37 -14.84
N ASN A 27 22.86 -3.55 -14.39
CA ASN A 27 23.74 -4.66 -14.01
C ASN A 27 24.02 -5.54 -15.24
N ILE A 28 25.29 -5.61 -15.65
CA ILE A 28 25.69 -6.25 -16.91
C ILE A 28 26.06 -7.75 -16.72
N TYR A 29 26.15 -8.26 -15.49
CA TYR A 29 26.39 -9.70 -15.28
C TYR A 29 25.87 -10.22 -13.93
N SER A 30 25.04 -11.27 -13.98
CA SER A 30 24.60 -12.05 -12.82
C SER A 30 24.82 -13.54 -13.10
N PRO A 31 25.64 -14.27 -12.34
CA PRO A 31 25.78 -15.71 -12.51
C PRO A 31 24.48 -16.44 -12.10
N THR A 32 24.00 -17.31 -12.98
CA THR A 32 22.75 -18.06 -12.84
C THR A 32 22.87 -19.18 -11.81
N GLU A 33 22.22 -19.04 -10.65
CA GLU A 33 21.89 -20.19 -9.80
C GLU A 33 20.45 -20.66 -10.10
N ILE A 34 20.34 -21.82 -10.74
CA ILE A 34 19.09 -22.49 -11.05
C ILE A 34 18.54 -23.08 -9.75
N LYS A 35 17.52 -22.42 -9.16
CA LYS A 35 16.61 -23.07 -8.20
C LYS A 35 15.29 -23.37 -8.90
N THR A 36 15.07 -24.65 -9.18
CA THR A 36 13.83 -25.21 -9.73
C THR A 36 12.70 -25.07 -8.70
N ASN A 37 11.95 -23.97 -8.78
CA ASN A 37 10.68 -23.83 -8.09
C ASN A 37 9.54 -23.97 -9.10
N LYS A 38 8.68 -24.97 -8.89
CA LYS A 38 7.47 -25.24 -9.71
C LYS A 38 6.66 -23.95 -9.88
N LYS A 39 6.72 -23.39 -11.09
CA LYS A 39 5.89 -22.25 -11.50
C LYS A 39 4.45 -22.71 -11.69
N ASN A 40 3.59 -22.50 -10.68
CA ASN A 40 2.18 -22.25 -10.96
C ASN A 40 2.09 -20.87 -11.62
N GLY A 41 2.37 -20.84 -12.92
CA GLY A 41 2.30 -19.64 -13.76
C GLY A 41 0.86 -19.23 -14.01
N LYS A 42 0.21 -18.59 -13.03
CA LYS A 42 -0.88 -17.67 -13.38
C LYS A 42 -0.24 -16.48 -14.08
N LYS A 43 -0.59 -16.29 -15.36
CA LYS A 43 -0.33 -15.07 -16.14
C LYS A 43 -0.54 -13.87 -15.21
N ARG A 44 0.50 -13.07 -15.00
CA ARG A 44 0.36 -11.77 -14.34
C ARG A 44 -0.43 -10.91 -15.32
N GLU A 45 -1.72 -10.73 -15.06
CA GLU A 45 -2.49 -9.69 -15.74
C GLU A 45 -1.82 -8.36 -15.40
N THR A 46 -1.23 -7.73 -16.41
CA THR A 46 -0.83 -6.32 -16.42
C THR A 46 -2.08 -5.45 -16.53
N GLY A 47 -3.04 -5.68 -15.64
CA GLY A 47 -4.23 -4.85 -15.53
C GLY A 47 -3.88 -3.58 -14.77
N GLU A 48 -4.26 -2.43 -15.32
CA GLU A 48 -4.21 -1.17 -14.60
C GLU A 48 -5.17 -1.25 -13.40
N TYR A 49 -4.62 -1.07 -12.19
CA TYR A 49 -5.44 -1.03 -10.98
C TYR A 49 -6.08 0.35 -10.91
N ASN A 50 -7.41 0.40 -11.01
CA ASN A 50 -8.18 1.63 -10.93
C ASN A 50 -9.36 1.47 -9.96
N LEU A 51 -10.13 2.54 -9.73
CA LEU A 51 -11.28 2.52 -8.82
C LEU A 51 -12.30 1.43 -9.21
N GLU A 52 -12.63 1.33 -10.49
CA GLU A 52 -13.60 0.37 -11.00
C GLU A 52 -13.16 -1.08 -10.78
N TYR A 53 -11.87 -1.37 -11.00
CA TYR A 53 -11.26 -2.67 -10.72
C TYR A 53 -11.50 -3.11 -9.27
N HIS A 54 -11.29 -2.21 -8.32
CA HIS A 54 -11.49 -2.52 -6.90
C HIS A 54 -12.97 -2.64 -6.53
N LEU A 55 -13.84 -1.73 -7.01
CA LEU A 55 -15.26 -1.73 -6.69
C LEU A 55 -15.98 -2.99 -7.21
N LYS A 56 -15.59 -3.50 -8.40
CA LYS A 56 -16.12 -4.75 -8.98
C LYS A 56 -15.93 -5.99 -8.09
N ILE A 57 -15.01 -5.96 -7.13
CA ILE A 57 -14.77 -7.05 -6.18
C ILE A 57 -15.90 -7.15 -5.13
N THR A 58 -16.51 -6.01 -4.78
CA THR A 58 -17.50 -5.87 -3.69
C THR A 58 -18.94 -5.85 -4.19
N SER A 59 -19.90 -6.12 -3.29
CA SER A 59 -21.34 -5.97 -3.57
C SER A 59 -21.73 -4.51 -3.87
N PRO A 60 -22.83 -4.26 -4.62
CA PRO A 60 -23.31 -2.91 -4.90
C PRO A 60 -23.57 -2.06 -3.64
N GLU A 61 -24.03 -2.68 -2.56
CA GLU A 61 -24.22 -2.02 -1.26
C GLU A 61 -22.90 -1.56 -0.66
N MET A 62 -21.86 -2.42 -0.67
CA MET A 62 -20.53 -2.02 -0.22
C MET A 62 -19.92 -0.95 -1.10
N GLN A 63 -20.15 -0.99 -2.42
CA GLN A 63 -19.67 0.06 -3.32
C GLN A 63 -20.21 1.44 -2.92
N LYS A 64 -21.50 1.53 -2.54
CA LYS A 64 -22.10 2.78 -2.04
C LYS A 64 -21.38 3.25 -0.76
N MET A 65 -21.18 2.35 0.21
CA MET A 65 -20.54 2.69 1.49
C MET A 65 -19.09 3.11 1.33
N VAL A 66 -18.33 2.42 0.46
CA VAL A 66 -16.94 2.77 0.11
C VAL A 66 -16.89 4.13 -0.56
N ASN A 67 -17.77 4.41 -1.52
CA ASN A 67 -17.79 5.70 -2.20
C ASN A 67 -18.13 6.85 -1.24
N LEU A 68 -19.06 6.65 -0.30
CA LEU A 68 -19.35 7.64 0.75
C LEU A 68 -18.14 7.93 1.64
N LEU A 69 -17.45 6.89 2.09
CA LEU A 69 -16.22 7.04 2.89
C LEU A 69 -15.11 7.71 2.07
N ARG A 70 -14.92 7.31 0.81
CA ARG A 70 -13.94 7.86 -0.12
C ARG A 70 -14.15 9.36 -0.34
N LEU A 71 -15.39 9.80 -0.60
CA LEU A 71 -15.70 11.22 -0.78
C LEU A 71 -15.26 12.05 0.43
N LYS A 72 -15.61 11.60 1.64
CA LYS A 72 -15.20 12.26 2.88
C LYS A 72 -13.68 12.31 3.07
N ILE A 73 -12.97 11.24 2.69
CA ILE A 73 -11.49 11.22 2.75
C ILE A 73 -10.89 12.23 1.76
N LEU A 74 -11.45 12.35 0.56
CA LEU A 74 -10.99 13.27 -0.47
C LEU A 74 -11.35 14.73 -0.20
N GLU A 75 -12.28 15.00 0.72
CA GLU A 75 -12.56 16.35 1.24
C GLU A 75 -11.48 16.86 2.22
N LEU A 76 -10.60 15.98 2.72
CA LEU A 76 -9.45 16.39 3.52
C LEU A 76 -8.41 17.09 2.64
N LEU A 77 -7.73 18.10 3.20
CA LEU A 77 -6.70 18.84 2.49
C LEU A 77 -5.49 17.95 2.15
N ASP A 78 -4.84 18.21 1.03
CA ASP A 78 -3.56 17.59 0.69
C ASP A 78 -3.60 16.04 0.70
N VAL A 79 -4.70 15.44 0.24
CA VAL A 79 -4.84 13.99 0.10
C VAL A 79 -4.64 13.55 -1.34
N LYS A 80 -3.79 12.53 -1.52
CA LYS A 80 -3.60 11.81 -2.77
C LYS A 80 -4.18 10.41 -2.66
N GLU A 81 -4.99 10.05 -3.64
CA GLU A 81 -5.49 8.68 -3.82
C GLU A 81 -4.60 7.93 -4.82
N ASN A 82 -4.16 6.75 -4.42
CA ASN A 82 -3.35 5.87 -5.26
C ASN A 82 -3.99 4.50 -5.35
N PHE A 83 -3.91 3.90 -6.53
CA PHE A 83 -4.43 2.56 -6.79
C PHE A 83 -3.26 1.58 -6.90
N GLY A 84 -3.34 0.49 -6.15
CA GLY A 84 -2.35 -0.57 -6.23
C GLY A 84 -3.03 -1.93 -6.24
N LYS A 85 -2.27 -2.97 -6.60
CA LYS A 85 -2.76 -4.35 -6.69
C LYS A 85 -3.63 -4.78 -5.51
N SER A 86 -3.23 -4.35 -4.34
CA SER A 86 -3.76 -4.84 -3.08
C SER A 86 -4.78 -3.90 -2.43
N GLY A 87 -5.15 -2.79 -3.09
CA GLY A 87 -6.15 -1.86 -2.59
C GLY A 87 -6.00 -0.42 -3.06
N ILE A 88 -6.86 0.43 -2.51
CA ILE A 88 -6.80 1.88 -2.67
C ILE A 88 -6.06 2.45 -1.46
N PHE A 89 -5.10 3.35 -1.70
CA PHE A 89 -4.26 3.96 -0.68
C PHE A 89 -4.53 5.47 -0.64
N TYR A 90 -4.59 6.01 0.57
CA TYR A 90 -4.70 7.44 0.81
C TYR A 90 -3.44 7.94 1.52
N ARG A 91 -2.84 8.99 0.97
CA ARG A 91 -1.57 9.57 1.42
C ARG A 91 -1.70 11.08 1.60
N THR A 92 -0.97 11.63 2.57
CA THR A 92 -0.72 13.08 2.63
C THR A 92 0.30 13.45 1.56
N ILE A 93 0.12 14.60 0.89
CA ILE A 93 1.12 15.14 -0.07
C ILE A 93 2.02 16.20 0.56
N LYS A 94 1.67 16.70 1.74
CA LYS A 94 2.45 17.69 2.47
C LYS A 94 3.56 16.99 3.25
N GLY A 95 4.82 17.20 2.86
CA GLY A 95 6.00 16.63 3.52
C GLY A 95 6.42 15.28 2.94
N LEU A 96 6.69 14.29 3.81
CA LEU A 96 6.99 12.92 3.39
C LEU A 96 5.67 12.21 3.06
N GLU A 97 5.45 11.78 1.81
CA GLU A 97 4.19 11.14 1.37
C GLU A 97 3.81 9.90 2.24
N LYS A 98 3.09 10.13 3.34
CA LYS A 98 2.77 9.12 4.35
C LYS A 98 1.37 8.60 4.09
N SER A 99 1.26 7.29 3.91
CA SER A 99 -0.05 6.64 3.79
C SER A 99 -0.76 6.61 5.13
N PHE A 100 -2.00 7.09 5.20
CA PHE A 100 -2.76 7.13 6.44
C PHE A 100 -3.97 6.19 6.43
N ALA A 101 -4.43 5.78 5.26
CA ALA A 101 -5.50 4.80 5.14
C ALA A 101 -5.32 3.92 3.91
N ARG A 102 -5.83 2.69 3.99
CA ARG A 102 -5.88 1.76 2.87
C ARG A 102 -7.14 0.92 2.89
N LEU A 103 -7.76 0.74 1.74
CA LEU A 103 -8.93 -0.11 1.53
C LEU A 103 -8.55 -1.38 0.78
N GLU A 104 -8.75 -2.55 1.41
CA GLU A 104 -8.62 -3.86 0.75
C GLU A 104 -9.99 -4.51 0.55
N PHE A 105 -10.32 -4.80 -0.70
CA PHE A 105 -11.66 -5.19 -1.10
C PHE A 105 -11.90 -6.69 -0.95
N ARG A 106 -13.00 -7.08 -0.30
CA ARG A 106 -13.52 -8.45 -0.23
C ARG A 106 -14.96 -8.47 -0.72
N LYS A 107 -15.51 -9.65 -1.03
CA LYS A 107 -16.85 -9.75 -1.63
C LYS A 107 -17.97 -9.08 -0.79
N LYS A 108 -17.90 -9.19 0.54
CA LYS A 108 -18.96 -8.74 1.48
C LYS A 108 -18.54 -7.62 2.44
N TRP A 109 -17.26 -7.25 2.46
CA TRP A 109 -16.72 -6.24 3.36
C TRP A 109 -15.41 -5.69 2.80
N VAL A 110 -14.90 -4.62 3.41
CA VAL A 110 -13.60 -4.04 3.08
C VAL A 110 -12.75 -4.02 4.35
N TRP A 111 -11.48 -4.38 4.24
CA TRP A 111 -10.54 -4.09 5.31
C TRP A 111 -10.06 -2.66 5.15
N LEU A 112 -10.29 -1.86 6.19
CA LEU A 112 -9.75 -0.52 6.29
C LEU A 112 -8.55 -0.56 7.23
N LEU A 113 -7.35 -0.32 6.70
CA LEU A 113 -6.13 -0.20 7.50
C LEU A 113 -5.84 1.28 7.78
N ILE A 114 -5.42 1.58 9.01
CA ILE A 114 -5.11 2.92 9.52
C ILE A 114 -3.81 2.90 10.35
N ARG A 115 -3.21 4.08 10.58
CA ARG A 115 -1.83 4.20 11.06
C ARG A 115 -1.59 3.62 12.43
N GLU A 116 -2.35 4.08 13.41
CA GLU A 116 -2.23 3.68 14.80
C GLU A 116 -3.28 2.62 15.17
N PRO A 117 -3.00 1.77 16.19
CA PRO A 117 -3.92 0.73 16.63
C PRO A 117 -4.98 1.26 17.61
N TYR A 118 -4.78 2.46 18.18
CA TYR A 118 -5.63 3.04 19.22
C TYR A 118 -5.93 4.51 18.93
N TYR A 119 -7.19 4.89 19.07
CA TYR A 119 -7.67 6.27 18.91
C TYR A 119 -8.59 6.64 20.06
N LYS A 120 -8.52 7.89 20.53
CA LYS A 120 -9.38 8.37 21.62
C LYS A 120 -10.86 8.34 21.26
N SER A 121 -11.19 8.50 19.97
CA SER A 121 -12.57 8.41 19.49
C SER A 121 -13.07 6.99 19.29
N ASP A 122 -12.25 5.95 19.43
CA ASP A 122 -12.67 4.56 19.22
C ASP A 122 -13.44 3.98 20.43
N ILE A 123 -14.53 4.64 20.82
CA ILE A 123 -15.36 4.26 21.96
C ILE A 123 -15.99 2.86 21.75
N LYS A 124 -16.30 2.51 20.50
CA LYS A 124 -16.87 1.21 20.10
C LYS A 124 -15.82 0.08 20.00
N LYS A 125 -14.53 0.39 20.16
CA LYS A 125 -13.39 -0.56 20.09
C LYS A 125 -13.39 -1.40 18.82
N ILE A 126 -13.64 -0.78 17.67
CA ILE A 126 -13.70 -1.48 16.38
C ILE A 126 -12.33 -1.61 15.70
N VAL A 127 -11.32 -0.86 16.16
CA VAL A 127 -9.96 -0.95 15.64
C VAL A 127 -9.27 -2.16 16.25
N LYS A 128 -8.89 -3.11 15.40
CA LYS A 128 -8.05 -4.24 15.77
C LYS A 128 -6.58 -3.84 15.64
N ASP A 129 -5.78 -4.12 16.67
CA ASP A 129 -4.33 -4.03 16.60
C ASP A 129 -3.75 -5.14 15.69
N VAL A 130 -3.00 -4.71 14.69
CA VAL A 130 -2.30 -5.54 13.70
C VAL A 130 -0.82 -5.18 13.60
N THR A 131 -0.26 -4.51 14.61
CA THR A 131 1.14 -4.06 14.64
C THR A 131 2.13 -5.19 14.36
N SER A 132 1.86 -6.39 14.85
CA SER A 132 2.68 -7.60 14.65
C SER A 132 2.85 -8.02 13.19
N ASN A 133 2.03 -7.49 12.28
CA ASN A 133 2.09 -7.84 10.87
C ASN A 133 3.11 -7.02 10.07
N GLU A 134 3.62 -5.92 10.64
CA GLU A 134 4.65 -5.07 10.02
C GLU A 134 4.26 -4.47 8.64
N TRP A 135 2.96 -4.29 8.38
CA TRP A 135 2.45 -3.79 7.10
C TRP A 135 2.55 -2.27 6.91
N GLY A 136 3.14 -1.55 7.86
CA GLY A 136 3.15 -0.09 7.91
C GLY A 136 1.84 0.56 8.40
N TYR A 137 0.83 -0.27 8.70
CA TYR A 137 -0.42 0.09 9.36
C TYR A 137 -0.57 -0.76 10.61
N LYS A 138 -0.92 -0.13 11.74
CA LYS A 138 -1.07 -0.82 13.02
C LYS A 138 -2.53 -1.08 13.38
N GLY A 139 -3.47 -0.34 12.80
CA GLY A 139 -4.90 -0.51 13.02
C GLY A 139 -5.62 -1.14 11.82
N MET A 140 -6.59 -2.00 12.08
CA MET A 140 -7.45 -2.61 11.06
C MET A 140 -8.92 -2.62 11.49
N ILE A 141 -9.80 -2.14 10.63
CA ILE A 141 -11.26 -2.09 10.83
C ILE A 141 -11.93 -2.98 9.78
N LYS A 142 -12.89 -3.80 10.19
CA LYS A 142 -13.78 -4.52 9.27
C LYS A 142 -14.92 -3.59 8.86
N PHE A 143 -14.88 -3.05 7.65
CA PHE A 143 -15.91 -2.15 7.12
C PHE A 143 -16.99 -2.93 6.36
N THR A 144 -18.24 -2.84 6.82
CA THR A 144 -19.41 -3.59 6.32
C THR A 144 -20.54 -2.66 5.88
N PRO A 145 -21.60 -3.16 5.22
CA PRO A 145 -22.73 -2.32 4.80
C PRO A 145 -23.46 -1.64 5.95
N ASP A 146 -23.46 -2.26 7.14
CA ASP A 146 -24.13 -1.74 8.35
C ASP A 146 -23.22 -0.83 9.19
N SER A 147 -21.99 -0.56 8.73
CA SER A 147 -21.05 0.25 9.47
C SER A 147 -21.42 1.73 9.43
N ASP A 148 -21.27 2.41 10.57
CA ASP A 148 -21.41 3.86 10.67
C ASP A 148 -20.24 4.58 9.97
N VAL A 149 -20.50 5.10 8.77
CA VAL A 149 -19.50 5.77 7.93
C VAL A 149 -18.91 7.00 8.62
N ASN A 150 -19.72 7.78 9.35
CA ASN A 150 -19.24 9.00 10.00
C ASN A 150 -18.30 8.65 11.15
N TYR A 151 -18.64 7.62 11.93
CA TYR A 151 -17.77 7.11 12.99
C TYR A 151 -16.44 6.59 12.43
N ILE A 152 -16.48 5.78 11.36
CA ILE A 152 -15.27 5.27 10.70
C ILE A 152 -14.45 6.42 10.12
N PHE A 153 -15.08 7.39 9.48
CA PHE A 153 -14.40 8.55 8.94
C PHE A 153 -13.68 9.35 10.05
N ASN A 154 -14.27 9.50 11.23
CA ASN A 154 -13.60 10.17 12.35
C ASN A 154 -12.29 9.46 12.78
N LEU A 155 -12.25 8.12 12.70
CA LEU A 155 -11.03 7.34 12.93
C LEU A 155 -10.01 7.54 11.81
N VAL A 156 -10.46 7.52 10.55
CA VAL A 156 -9.60 7.80 9.39
C VAL A 156 -9.03 9.23 9.45
N LYS A 157 -9.81 10.19 9.90
CA LYS A 157 -9.39 11.58 10.06
C LYS A 157 -8.27 11.72 11.08
N GLN A 158 -8.38 11.07 12.25
CA GLN A 158 -7.27 11.05 13.21
C GLN A 158 -6.04 10.30 12.68
N SER A 159 -6.24 9.23 11.90
CA SER A 159 -5.14 8.56 11.20
C SER A 159 -4.44 9.52 10.24
N TYR A 160 -5.19 10.31 9.46
CA TYR A 160 -4.68 11.38 8.60
C TYR A 160 -3.93 12.46 9.39
N GLU A 161 -4.52 13.00 10.46
CA GLU A 161 -3.90 14.03 11.31
C GLU A 161 -2.58 13.55 11.93
N SER A 162 -2.43 12.26 12.22
CA SER A 162 -1.17 11.68 12.71
C SER A 162 -0.04 11.66 11.68
N THR A 163 -0.35 11.96 10.41
CA THR A 163 0.61 11.96 9.30
C THR A 163 0.93 13.35 8.73
N LEU A 164 0.29 14.40 9.25
CA LEU A 164 0.63 15.80 9.01
C LEU A 164 1.89 16.19 9.79
#